data_AF-A0A077PI13-F1
#
_entry.id   AF-A0A077PI13-F1
#
_cell.length_a   1.000
_cell.length_b   1.000
_cell.length_c   1.000
_cell.angle_alpha   90.00
_cell.angle_beta   90.00
_cell.angle_gamma   90.00
#
_symmetry.space_group_name_H-M   'P 1'
#
loop_
_entity.id
_entity.type
_entity.pdbx_description
1 polymer ?
#
loop_
_entity_poly.entity_id
_entity_poly.type
_entity_poly.pdbx_seq_one_letter_code
_entity_poly.pdbx_strand_id
1 'polypeptide(L)'
;MPTYTVYTKIESNVPAENLLYDLIIYRMDAKGDHHLLLDVEQAKLQSNYETQKHVTQETDDDLSVTYIMQIMLYRKHGSNTIQALQAPFKKMYTLGEFVAGKACSDKKRENACYFESIAETKPVSDGDNTLELKITIPERPFIAKEYPIGHPKDPFEKNKIESEIQDRLSKKTYPDQNGASLCGPAAFFYCLQIDRPDIYEQAARELWEHGRTKIGQLEIKPGDGCRHPKGSFYNQYGSRISGLDWLTLASLRDSENMIMDYDEVSDQVPGITAWWTLSDWFEKAGYEKIFSSVGLSHCNINDLVTLGDYYKKGYHVVTLISAGMLSDFGDIETSGKNHWVVWEGVVKNYEKENITNHSDLNQDVNLNLFSWGKVEPQIKNNKSLDYVLNHVFGGLVFKPMK
;
A
#
# COMPACT_ATOMS: atom_id res chain seq x y z
N MET A 1 -5.00 8.78 -28.46
CA MET A 1 -5.64 8.34 -27.19
C MET A 1 -6.33 9.57 -26.57
N PRO A 2 -7.29 9.46 -25.64
CA PRO A 2 -7.94 10.66 -25.09
C PRO A 2 -6.97 11.55 -24.30
N THR A 3 -7.26 12.84 -24.30
CA THR A 3 -6.70 13.82 -23.36
C THR A 3 -7.78 14.24 -22.38
N TYR A 4 -7.40 14.62 -21.16
CA TYR A 4 -8.33 15.03 -20.13
C TYR A 4 -8.03 16.44 -19.66
N THR A 5 -9.06 17.15 -19.20
CA THR A 5 -8.87 18.42 -18.48
C THR A 5 -8.87 18.14 -16.99
N VAL A 6 -7.77 18.52 -16.31
CA VAL A 6 -7.57 18.25 -14.88
C VAL A 6 -7.23 19.53 -14.13
N TYR A 7 -7.62 19.57 -12.86
CA TYR A 7 -7.30 20.64 -11.94
C TYR A 7 -7.49 20.14 -10.49
N THR A 8 -6.94 20.87 -9.54
CA THR A 8 -7.04 20.60 -8.09
C THR A 8 -7.16 21.92 -7.33
N LYS A 9 -7.23 21.84 -6.00
CA LYS A 9 -7.37 22.98 -5.12
C LYS A 9 -6.34 22.89 -4.00
N ILE A 10 -5.75 24.04 -3.66
CA ILE A 10 -4.84 24.19 -2.53
C ILE A 10 -5.51 25.00 -1.42
N GLU A 11 -4.92 24.96 -0.21
CA GLU A 11 -5.45 25.68 0.94
C GLU A 11 -4.43 26.74 1.42
N SER A 12 -4.82 28.02 1.44
CA SER A 12 -3.95 29.12 1.86
C SER A 12 -4.72 30.34 2.40
N ASN A 13 -4.05 31.16 3.22
CA ASN A 13 -4.51 32.51 3.59
C ASN A 13 -3.72 33.63 2.88
N VAL A 14 -2.71 33.28 2.08
CA VAL A 14 -1.94 34.22 1.26
C VAL A 14 -2.73 34.47 -0.03
N PRO A 15 -2.86 35.72 -0.52
CA PRO A 15 -3.57 36.00 -1.77
C PRO A 15 -3.12 35.08 -2.93
N ALA A 16 -4.06 34.51 -3.69
CA ALA A 16 -3.74 33.53 -4.72
C ALA A 16 -2.77 34.05 -5.81
N GLU A 17 -2.84 35.35 -6.15
CA GLU A 17 -1.94 36.01 -7.11
C GLU A 17 -0.46 36.02 -6.70
N ASN A 18 -0.25 35.90 -5.38
CA ASN A 18 1.03 35.90 -4.70
C ASN A 18 1.63 34.50 -4.56
N LEU A 19 0.93 33.48 -5.06
CA LEU A 19 1.36 32.10 -5.06
C LEU A 19 1.55 31.59 -6.50
N LEU A 20 2.52 30.70 -6.65
CA LEU A 20 2.69 29.87 -7.84
C LEU A 20 2.70 28.41 -7.41
N TYR A 21 2.46 27.52 -8.37
CA TYR A 21 2.59 26.10 -8.16
C TYR A 21 3.30 25.41 -9.32
N ASP A 22 4.00 24.34 -9.00
CA ASP A 22 4.27 23.26 -9.93
C ASP A 22 3.23 22.16 -9.69
N LEU A 23 2.72 21.56 -10.75
CA LEU A 23 1.79 20.43 -10.70
C LEU A 23 2.30 19.32 -11.62
N ILE A 24 2.67 18.21 -11.01
CA ILE A 24 3.08 17.00 -11.73
C ILE A 24 2.07 15.90 -11.41
N ILE A 25 1.57 15.21 -12.44
CA ILE A 25 0.73 14.02 -12.28
C ILE A 25 1.40 12.88 -13.03
N TYR A 26 1.71 11.80 -12.32
CA TYR A 26 2.42 10.66 -12.91
C TYR A 26 2.01 9.35 -12.25
N ARG A 27 2.36 8.23 -12.89
CA ARG A 27 2.38 6.91 -12.26
C ARG A 27 3.73 6.25 -12.49
N MET A 28 4.15 5.38 -11.58
CA MET A 28 5.38 4.60 -11.73
C MET A 28 5.02 3.13 -11.93
N ASP A 29 5.61 2.48 -12.93
CA ASP A 29 5.38 1.05 -13.14
C ASP A 29 6.31 0.16 -12.30
N ALA A 30 6.14 -1.16 -12.42
CA ALA A 30 6.91 -2.17 -11.69
C ALA A 30 8.44 -2.10 -11.88
N LYS A 31 8.91 -1.46 -12.97
CA LYS A 31 10.34 -1.26 -13.27
C LYS A 31 10.88 0.03 -12.66
N GLY A 32 10.01 0.89 -12.15
CA GLY A 32 10.36 2.22 -11.67
C GLY A 32 10.30 3.30 -12.76
N ASP A 33 9.76 2.97 -13.94
CA ASP A 33 9.64 3.96 -15.03
C ASP A 33 8.47 4.90 -14.73
N HIS A 34 8.74 6.22 -14.82
CA HIS A 34 7.72 7.24 -14.61
C HIS A 34 6.94 7.51 -15.92
N HIS A 35 5.62 7.36 -15.84
CA HIS A 35 4.68 7.70 -16.90
C HIS A 35 4.01 9.03 -16.55
N LEU A 36 4.46 10.09 -17.21
CA LEU A 36 4.02 11.45 -16.96
C LEU A 36 2.69 11.74 -17.66
N LEU A 37 1.68 12.18 -16.91
CA LEU A 37 0.39 12.61 -17.43
C LEU A 37 0.30 14.13 -17.58
N LEU A 38 0.90 14.87 -16.65
CA LEU A 38 0.93 16.33 -16.63
C LEU A 38 2.20 16.82 -15.94
N ASP A 39 2.80 17.87 -16.50
CA ASP A 39 3.90 18.62 -15.89
C ASP A 39 3.71 20.11 -16.19
N VAL A 40 3.51 20.89 -15.14
CA VAL A 40 3.27 22.32 -15.20
C VAL A 40 4.18 22.99 -14.19
N GLU A 41 4.95 23.97 -14.64
CA GLU A 41 5.87 24.73 -13.79
C GLU A 41 5.39 26.17 -13.57
N GLN A 42 5.53 26.64 -12.34
CA GLN A 42 5.34 28.01 -11.89
C GLN A 42 4.05 28.68 -12.41
N ALA A 43 2.95 27.92 -12.48
CA ALA A 43 1.66 28.42 -12.91
C ALA A 43 0.97 29.24 -11.80
N LYS A 44 0.09 30.17 -12.22
CA LYS A 44 -0.69 31.01 -11.29
C LYS A 44 -1.95 30.27 -10.84
N LEU A 45 -2.30 30.42 -9.56
CA LEU A 45 -3.60 29.98 -9.04
C LEU A 45 -4.73 30.90 -9.54
N GLN A 46 -5.93 30.34 -9.56
CA GLN A 46 -7.17 31.10 -9.67
C GLN A 46 -7.50 31.78 -8.34
N SER A 47 -8.37 32.79 -8.34
CA SER A 47 -8.73 33.57 -7.13
C SER A 47 -9.39 32.73 -6.03
N ASN A 48 -9.93 31.56 -6.36
CA ASN A 48 -10.53 30.58 -5.46
C ASN A 48 -9.56 29.49 -4.98
N TYR A 49 -8.24 29.66 -5.21
CA TYR A 49 -7.18 28.70 -4.88
C TYR A 49 -7.21 27.38 -5.67
N GLU A 50 -7.97 27.31 -6.75
CA GLU A 50 -7.85 26.23 -7.71
C GLU A 50 -6.63 26.44 -8.60
N THR A 51 -6.00 25.35 -9.02
CA THR A 51 -5.06 25.39 -10.14
C THR A 51 -5.79 25.81 -11.41
N GLN A 52 -5.03 26.21 -12.42
CA GLN A 52 -5.61 26.35 -13.76
C GLN A 52 -6.06 24.97 -14.26
N LYS A 53 -6.98 24.99 -15.22
CA LYS A 53 -7.38 23.79 -15.94
C LYS A 53 -6.31 23.45 -16.96
N HIS A 54 -5.73 22.27 -16.84
CA HIS A 54 -4.66 21.80 -17.72
C HIS A 54 -5.13 20.62 -18.53
N VAL A 55 -4.69 20.56 -19.79
CA VAL A 55 -4.92 19.39 -20.65
C VAL A 55 -3.77 18.42 -20.44
N THR A 56 -4.09 17.16 -20.14
CA THR A 56 -3.10 16.10 -19.95
C THR A 56 -2.42 15.72 -21.26
N GLN A 57 -1.31 15.00 -21.17
CA GLN A 57 -0.83 14.18 -22.28
C GLN A 57 -1.89 13.12 -22.65
N GLU A 58 -1.77 12.59 -23.87
CA GLU A 58 -2.61 11.49 -24.33
C GLU A 58 -2.34 10.21 -23.52
N THR A 59 -3.38 9.53 -23.06
CA THR A 59 -3.26 8.25 -22.34
C THR A 59 -4.37 7.27 -22.71
N ASP A 60 -4.06 5.98 -22.79
CA ASP A 60 -5.03 4.89 -22.95
C ASP A 60 -5.47 4.28 -21.61
N ASP A 61 -5.06 4.88 -20.50
CA ASP A 61 -5.44 4.44 -19.16
C ASP A 61 -6.94 4.62 -18.90
N ASP A 62 -7.51 3.63 -18.20
CA ASP A 62 -8.88 3.70 -17.71
C ASP A 62 -9.02 4.74 -16.59
N LEU A 63 -10.24 5.25 -16.39
CA LEU A 63 -10.53 6.20 -15.31
C LEU A 63 -10.26 5.63 -13.91
N SER A 64 -10.21 4.30 -13.73
CA SER A 64 -9.86 3.66 -12.47
C SER A 64 -8.36 3.70 -12.15
N VAL A 65 -7.48 4.03 -13.10
CA VAL A 65 -6.02 4.01 -12.90
C VAL A 65 -5.62 5.09 -11.89
N THR A 66 -4.86 4.69 -10.88
CA THR A 66 -4.38 5.58 -9.81
C THR A 66 -3.07 6.25 -10.19
N TYR A 67 -3.02 7.57 -10.04
CA TYR A 67 -1.86 8.43 -10.28
C TYR A 67 -1.42 9.13 -8.98
N ILE A 68 -0.14 9.47 -8.90
CA ILE A 68 0.43 10.35 -7.90
C ILE A 68 0.32 11.80 -8.40
N MET A 69 -0.41 12.62 -7.64
CA MET A 69 -0.37 14.07 -7.75
C MET A 69 0.79 14.61 -6.91
N GLN A 70 1.60 15.48 -7.48
CA GLN A 70 2.64 16.21 -6.78
C GLN A 70 2.46 17.72 -6.96
N ILE A 71 2.48 18.46 -5.86
CA ILE A 71 2.38 19.93 -5.86
C ILE A 71 3.55 20.53 -5.08
N MET A 72 4.29 21.43 -5.74
CA MET A 72 5.19 22.35 -5.07
C MET A 72 4.55 23.74 -5.07
N LEU A 73 4.56 24.43 -3.93
CA LEU A 73 4.07 25.81 -3.84
C LEU A 73 5.24 26.78 -3.74
N TYR A 74 5.07 27.95 -4.34
CA TYR A 74 6.02 29.06 -4.27
C TYR A 74 5.31 30.35 -3.88
N ARG A 75 6.02 31.19 -3.12
CA ARG A 75 5.59 32.50 -2.66
C ARG A 75 6.32 33.60 -3.44
N LYS A 76 5.56 34.52 -4.03
CA LYS A 76 6.10 35.73 -4.70
C LYS A 76 6.28 36.87 -3.73
N HIS A 77 7.51 37.25 -3.39
CA HIS A 77 7.78 38.41 -2.55
C HIS A 77 8.55 39.47 -3.35
N GLY A 78 7.83 40.49 -3.85
CA GLY A 78 8.40 41.48 -4.77
C GLY A 78 8.80 40.85 -6.10
N SER A 79 10.07 40.98 -6.50
CA SER A 79 10.63 40.31 -7.67
C SER A 79 11.08 38.87 -7.43
N ASN A 80 11.06 38.41 -6.18
CA ASN A 80 11.61 37.11 -5.80
C ASN A 80 10.52 36.04 -5.70
N THR A 81 10.87 34.82 -6.07
CA THR A 81 10.05 33.62 -5.90
C THR A 81 10.75 32.69 -4.93
N ILE A 82 10.07 32.31 -3.84
CA ILE A 82 10.63 31.51 -2.76
C ILE A 82 9.83 30.21 -2.65
N GLN A 83 10.50 29.07 -2.46
CA GLN A 83 9.83 27.80 -2.24
C GLN A 83 9.06 27.84 -0.91
N ALA A 84 7.76 27.59 -0.98
CA ALA A 84 6.85 27.71 0.15
C ALA A 84 6.75 26.41 0.98
N LEU A 85 6.96 25.25 0.34
CA LEU A 85 7.00 23.94 0.98
C LEU A 85 8.46 23.45 1.08
N GLN A 86 8.79 22.66 2.11
CA GLN A 86 10.13 22.05 2.20
C GLN A 86 10.34 20.92 1.18
N ALA A 87 9.28 20.19 0.88
CA ALA A 87 9.22 19.12 -0.10
C ALA A 87 7.87 19.16 -0.83
N PRO A 88 7.76 18.60 -2.05
CA PRO A 88 6.50 18.55 -2.75
C PRO A 88 5.45 17.78 -1.96
N PHE A 89 4.23 18.32 -1.90
CA PHE A 89 3.07 17.59 -1.38
C PHE A 89 2.70 16.49 -2.37
N LYS A 90 2.47 15.26 -1.88
CA LYS A 90 2.06 14.13 -2.71
C LYS A 90 0.73 13.56 -2.24
N LYS A 91 -0.10 13.11 -3.19
CA LYS A 91 -1.36 12.42 -2.90
C LYS A 91 -1.84 11.55 -4.06
N MET A 92 -2.51 10.45 -3.73
CA MET A 92 -3.11 9.54 -4.73
C MET A 92 -4.51 10.01 -5.14
N TYR A 93 -4.76 9.94 -6.44
CA TYR A 93 -6.10 10.07 -7.02
C TYR A 93 -6.22 9.21 -8.27
N THR A 94 -7.42 8.68 -8.52
CA THR A 94 -7.73 8.04 -9.80
C THR A 94 -7.82 9.08 -10.93
N LEU A 95 -7.56 8.66 -12.17
CA LEU A 95 -7.76 9.52 -13.34
C LEU A 95 -9.21 10.05 -13.40
N GLY A 96 -10.20 9.21 -13.04
CA GLY A 96 -11.59 9.61 -12.93
C GLY A 96 -11.84 10.71 -11.88
N GLU A 97 -11.15 10.68 -10.75
CA GLU A 97 -11.24 11.74 -9.73
C GLU A 97 -10.65 13.06 -10.23
N PHE A 98 -9.54 13.03 -10.98
CA PHE A 98 -9.02 14.24 -11.62
C PHE A 98 -9.99 14.82 -12.64
N VAL A 99 -10.54 13.98 -13.52
CA VAL A 99 -11.50 14.39 -14.57
C VAL A 99 -12.78 14.96 -13.95
N ALA A 100 -13.22 14.39 -12.84
CA ALA A 100 -14.42 14.84 -12.12
C ALA A 100 -14.18 16.08 -11.25
N GLY A 101 -12.95 16.62 -11.17
CA GLY A 101 -12.62 17.74 -10.29
C GLY A 101 -12.68 17.37 -8.80
N LYS A 102 -12.48 16.10 -8.46
CA LYS A 102 -12.53 15.55 -7.10
C LYS A 102 -11.13 15.27 -6.51
N ALA A 103 -10.08 15.73 -7.18
CA ALA A 103 -8.70 15.59 -6.74
C ALA A 103 -8.34 16.57 -5.60
N CYS A 104 -9.16 16.63 -4.55
CA CYS A 104 -8.93 17.41 -3.33
C CYS A 104 -9.68 16.76 -2.15
N SER A 105 -9.18 16.93 -0.94
CA SER A 105 -9.83 16.46 0.30
C SER A 105 -10.60 17.60 0.98
N ASP A 106 -11.71 17.28 1.62
CA ASP A 106 -12.38 18.21 2.54
C ASP A 106 -11.55 18.45 3.82
N LYS A 107 -10.62 17.54 4.13
CA LYS A 107 -9.67 17.72 5.23
C LYS A 107 -8.47 18.51 4.76
N LYS A 108 -8.38 19.76 5.22
CA LYS A 108 -7.30 20.72 4.94
C LYS A 108 -5.87 20.14 5.00
N ARG A 109 -5.57 19.26 5.97
CA ARG A 109 -4.22 18.67 6.15
C ARG A 109 -3.81 17.67 5.08
N GLU A 110 -4.77 17.22 4.28
CA GLU A 110 -4.54 16.24 3.22
C GLU A 110 -4.61 16.91 1.83
N ASN A 111 -4.36 18.22 1.79
CA ASN A 111 -4.20 19.03 0.60
C ASN A 111 -2.85 19.76 0.67
N ALA A 112 -2.31 20.15 -0.48
CA ALA A 112 -1.19 21.08 -0.52
C ALA A 112 -1.61 22.39 0.14
N CYS A 113 -0.81 22.87 1.09
CA CYS A 113 -1.22 24.02 1.88
C CYS A 113 -0.04 24.90 2.31
N TYR A 114 -0.28 26.22 2.35
CA TYR A 114 0.72 27.21 2.76
C TYR A 114 0.03 28.35 3.49
N PHE A 115 0.49 28.68 4.70
CA PHE A 115 -0.08 29.76 5.50
C PHE A 115 1.01 30.66 6.04
N GLU A 116 0.76 31.97 6.00
CA GLU A 116 1.59 32.98 6.64
C GLU A 116 0.90 33.52 7.89
N SER A 117 1.67 33.85 8.92
CA SER A 117 1.15 34.59 10.05
C SER A 117 0.76 35.99 9.61
N ILE A 118 -0.42 36.46 10.05
CA ILE A 118 -0.87 37.84 9.84
C ILE A 118 -0.36 38.80 10.92
N ALA A 119 0.38 38.29 11.92
CA ALA A 119 0.89 39.09 13.01
C ALA A 119 2.16 39.84 12.59
N GLU A 120 2.14 41.17 12.70
CA GLU A 120 3.32 42.00 12.52
C GLU A 120 4.12 42.05 13.82
N THR A 121 5.39 41.65 13.78
CA THR A 121 6.33 41.87 14.89
C THR A 121 6.66 43.35 14.96
N LYS A 122 6.49 43.97 16.14
CA LYS A 122 6.84 45.37 16.38
C LYS A 122 8.21 45.49 17.07
N PRO A 123 8.89 46.65 16.97
CA PRO A 123 10.13 46.89 17.69
C PRO A 123 9.94 46.75 19.21
N VAL A 124 10.88 46.09 19.89
CA VAL A 124 10.83 45.77 21.34
C VAL A 124 10.55 47.01 22.21
N SER A 125 10.90 48.20 21.75
CA SER A 125 10.72 49.48 22.44
C SER A 125 9.27 49.95 22.62
N ASP A 126 8.33 49.44 21.83
CA ASP A 126 6.97 50.01 21.72
C ASP A 126 5.92 49.33 22.62
N GLY A 127 6.37 48.55 23.61
CA GLY A 127 5.51 47.86 24.58
C GLY A 127 5.63 46.33 24.53
N ASP A 128 4.57 45.61 24.92
CA ASP A 128 4.57 44.15 24.91
C ASP A 128 4.54 43.63 23.47
N ASN A 129 5.70 43.15 23.02
CA ASN A 129 5.94 42.63 21.67
C ASN A 129 5.85 41.10 21.61
N THR A 130 5.33 40.49 22.67
CA THR A 130 5.23 39.04 22.80
C THR A 130 4.00 38.54 22.03
N LEU A 131 4.24 37.84 20.93
CA LEU A 131 3.21 37.08 20.20
C LEU A 131 3.26 35.62 20.65
N GLU A 132 2.20 35.16 21.32
CA GLU A 132 2.07 33.74 21.67
C GLU A 132 1.61 32.94 20.44
N LEU A 133 2.57 32.27 19.78
CA LEU A 133 2.30 31.37 18.67
C LEU A 133 2.01 29.97 19.20
N LYS A 134 0.73 29.57 19.21
CA LYS A 134 0.33 28.20 19.52
C LYS A 134 0.45 27.31 18.28
N ILE A 135 1.62 26.72 18.10
CA ILE A 135 1.84 25.68 17.08
C ILE A 135 1.27 24.36 17.62
N THR A 136 0.15 23.91 17.05
CA THR A 136 -0.44 22.62 17.41
C THR A 136 -0.03 21.56 16.38
N ILE A 137 1.03 20.83 16.68
CA ILE A 137 1.35 19.59 15.96
C ILE A 137 0.40 18.54 16.53
N PRO A 138 -0.54 17.99 15.72
CA PRO A 138 -1.39 16.93 16.20
C PRO A 138 -0.51 15.74 16.54
N GLU A 139 -0.92 14.99 17.55
CA GLU A 139 -0.27 13.72 17.81
C GLU A 139 -0.38 12.84 16.56
N ARG A 140 0.68 12.07 16.27
CA ARG A 140 0.64 11.18 15.11
C ARG A 140 -0.45 10.12 15.33
N PRO A 141 -1.12 9.66 14.26
CA PRO A 141 -2.23 8.71 14.36
C PRO A 141 -1.93 7.38 15.03
N PHE A 142 -0.70 6.85 14.90
CA PHE A 142 -0.32 5.52 15.40
C PHE A 142 0.61 5.59 16.61
N ILE A 143 0.23 4.98 17.73
CA ILE A 143 1.02 4.98 18.97
C ILE A 143 0.87 3.65 19.69
N ALA A 144 1.95 2.88 19.80
CA ALA A 144 1.95 1.67 20.61
C ALA A 144 1.93 2.05 22.10
N LYS A 145 1.00 1.49 22.88
CA LYS A 145 0.83 1.86 24.31
C LYS A 145 2.07 1.56 25.15
N GLU A 146 2.73 0.45 24.87
CA GLU A 146 3.95 0.00 25.54
C GLU A 146 5.20 0.77 25.09
N TYR A 147 5.14 1.41 23.92
CA TYR A 147 6.25 2.12 23.29
C TYR A 147 5.79 3.48 22.76
N PRO A 148 5.44 4.42 23.66
CA PRO A 148 4.89 5.72 23.27
C PRO A 148 5.92 6.58 22.54
N ILE A 149 5.47 7.73 22.03
CA ILE A 149 6.31 8.69 21.31
C ILE A 149 7.54 9.06 22.14
N GLY A 150 8.73 8.96 21.52
CA GLY A 150 10.02 9.22 22.16
C GLY A 150 10.63 8.02 22.88
N HIS A 151 9.91 6.89 22.99
CA HIS A 151 10.47 5.66 23.53
C HIS A 151 11.53 5.07 22.55
N PRO A 152 12.68 4.56 23.02
CA PRO A 152 13.74 4.03 22.13
C PRO A 152 13.32 2.83 21.25
N LYS A 153 12.22 2.18 21.61
CA LYS A 153 11.63 1.05 20.87
C LYS A 153 10.31 1.41 20.17
N ASP A 154 9.98 2.68 20.05
CA ASP A 154 8.80 3.13 19.32
C ASP A 154 8.75 2.52 17.91
N PRO A 155 7.77 1.65 17.60
CA PRO A 155 7.70 0.99 16.30
C PRO A 155 7.33 1.96 15.18
N PHE A 156 6.67 3.08 15.49
CA PHE A 156 6.15 4.04 14.52
C PHE A 156 7.00 5.31 14.42
N GLU A 157 8.24 5.28 14.92
CA GLU A 157 9.19 6.39 14.76
C GLU A 157 9.40 6.72 13.29
N LYS A 158 9.43 8.02 12.94
CA LYS A 158 9.36 8.46 11.55
C LYS A 158 10.52 7.92 10.72
N ASN A 159 11.76 8.07 11.19
CA ASN A 159 12.93 7.64 10.41
C ASN A 159 12.97 6.11 10.25
N LYS A 160 12.49 5.37 11.25
CA LYS A 160 12.33 3.92 11.16
C LYS A 160 11.31 3.54 10.07
N ILE A 161 10.12 4.15 10.07
CA ILE A 161 9.10 3.90 9.04
C ILE A 161 9.63 4.27 7.65
N GLU A 162 10.28 5.42 7.51
CA GLU A 162 10.89 5.83 6.23
C GLU A 162 11.95 4.83 5.75
N SER A 163 12.81 4.34 6.65
CA SER A 163 13.80 3.31 6.33
C SER A 163 13.15 2.00 5.88
N GLU A 164 12.12 1.54 6.60
CA GLU A 164 11.36 0.33 6.25
C GLU A 164 10.70 0.48 4.87
N ILE A 165 10.13 1.65 4.56
CA ILE A 165 9.58 1.96 3.22
C ILE A 165 10.68 1.85 2.15
N GLN A 166 11.86 2.43 2.37
CA GLN A 166 12.96 2.33 1.40
C GLN A 166 13.44 0.89 1.17
N ASP A 167 13.44 0.06 2.21
CA ASP A 167 13.77 -1.36 2.08
C ASP A 167 12.69 -2.15 1.30
N ARG A 168 11.41 -1.74 1.36
CA ARG A 168 10.34 -2.28 0.50
C ARG A 168 10.50 -1.83 -0.95
N LEU A 169 10.75 -0.54 -1.18
CA LEU A 169 10.94 0.01 -2.54
C LEU A 169 12.14 -0.61 -3.26
N SER A 170 13.22 -0.88 -2.53
CA SER A 170 14.40 -1.56 -3.06
C SER A 170 14.28 -3.09 -3.09
N LYS A 171 13.11 -3.65 -2.74
CA LYS A 171 12.81 -5.09 -2.71
C LYS A 171 13.81 -5.90 -1.86
N LYS A 172 14.46 -5.27 -0.88
CA LYS A 172 15.29 -5.98 0.12
C LYS A 172 14.43 -6.78 1.08
N THR A 173 13.20 -6.33 1.27
CA THR A 173 12.24 -6.90 2.20
C THR A 173 10.83 -6.85 1.58
N TYR A 174 9.95 -7.72 2.06
CA TYR A 174 8.57 -7.84 1.62
C TYR A 174 7.63 -7.75 2.83
N PRO A 175 6.32 -7.54 2.63
CA PRO A 175 5.39 -7.42 3.75
C PRO A 175 5.43 -8.69 4.60
N ASP A 176 5.64 -8.52 5.90
CA ASP A 176 5.84 -9.63 6.81
C ASP A 176 4.83 -9.58 7.96
N GLN A 177 3.84 -10.46 7.85
CA GLN A 177 2.86 -10.69 8.91
C GLN A 177 3.45 -11.39 10.14
N ASN A 178 4.62 -12.01 10.03
CA ASN A 178 5.23 -12.85 11.06
C ASN A 178 4.20 -13.88 11.59
N GLY A 179 4.06 -14.01 12.92
CA GLY A 179 3.05 -14.87 13.55
C GLY A 179 1.62 -14.33 13.59
N ALA A 180 1.32 -13.19 12.94
CA ALA A 180 -0.01 -12.61 12.89
C ALA A 180 -0.88 -13.20 11.76
N SER A 181 -2.20 -13.27 11.98
CA SER A 181 -3.19 -13.79 11.02
C SER A 181 -3.48 -12.82 9.85
N LEU A 182 -2.43 -12.27 9.22
CA LEU A 182 -2.49 -11.19 8.22
C LEU A 182 -2.03 -11.61 6.81
N CYS A 183 -2.15 -12.89 6.44
CA CYS A 183 -1.70 -13.39 5.12
C CYS A 183 -2.46 -12.83 3.93
N GLY A 184 -3.76 -12.56 4.09
CA GLY A 184 -4.55 -11.87 3.05
C GLY A 184 -4.01 -10.46 2.77
N PRO A 185 -3.91 -9.58 3.80
CA PRO A 185 -3.28 -8.27 3.63
C PRO A 185 -1.84 -8.35 3.10
N ALA A 186 -1.04 -9.30 3.59
CA ALA A 186 0.33 -9.47 3.13
C ALA A 186 0.40 -9.80 1.63
N ALA A 187 -0.45 -10.70 1.15
CA ALA A 187 -0.56 -11.02 -0.27
C ALA A 187 -0.97 -9.81 -1.12
N PHE A 188 -1.95 -9.02 -0.65
CA PHE A 188 -2.37 -7.78 -1.33
C PHE A 188 -1.23 -6.76 -1.43
N PHE A 189 -0.60 -6.43 -0.29
CA PHE A 189 0.46 -5.43 -0.25
C PHE A 189 1.74 -5.91 -0.94
N TYR A 190 1.99 -7.22 -1.01
CA TYR A 190 3.07 -7.79 -1.80
C TYR A 190 2.86 -7.51 -3.29
N CYS A 191 1.71 -7.87 -3.86
CA CYS A 191 1.41 -7.57 -5.26
C CYS A 191 1.49 -6.06 -5.53
N LEU A 192 0.98 -5.23 -4.61
CA LEU A 192 1.02 -3.78 -4.73
C LEU A 192 2.46 -3.23 -4.73
N GLN A 193 3.33 -3.73 -3.84
CA GLN A 193 4.74 -3.37 -3.81
C GLN A 193 5.46 -3.74 -5.11
N ILE A 194 5.11 -4.88 -5.72
CA ILE A 194 5.73 -5.34 -6.96
C ILE A 194 5.28 -4.50 -8.16
N ASP A 195 3.97 -4.22 -8.27
CA ASP A 195 3.40 -3.57 -9.45
C ASP A 195 3.50 -2.05 -9.41
N ARG A 196 3.19 -1.46 -8.25
CA ARG A 196 3.05 -0.01 -8.02
C ARG A 196 3.74 0.41 -6.73
N PRO A 197 5.09 0.37 -6.69
CA PRO A 197 5.85 0.75 -5.51
C PRO A 197 5.58 2.20 -5.05
N ASP A 198 5.23 3.10 -5.98
CA ASP A 198 4.79 4.48 -5.68
C ASP A 198 3.50 4.52 -4.87
N ILE A 199 2.51 3.70 -5.23
CA ILE A 199 1.25 3.57 -4.48
C ILE A 199 1.50 2.93 -3.12
N TYR A 200 2.33 1.89 -3.04
CA TYR A 200 2.70 1.28 -1.75
C TYR A 200 3.31 2.33 -0.80
N GLU A 201 4.32 3.08 -1.28
CA GLU A 201 4.97 4.14 -0.51
C GLU A 201 3.97 5.20 -0.05
N GLN A 202 3.16 5.72 -0.97
CA GLN A 202 2.24 6.80 -0.65
C GLN A 202 1.14 6.34 0.31
N ALA A 203 0.64 5.12 0.18
CA ALA A 203 -0.31 4.52 1.11
C ALA A 203 0.28 4.41 2.53
N ALA A 204 1.52 3.94 2.67
CA ALA A 204 2.21 3.84 3.94
C ALA A 204 2.45 5.22 4.59
N ARG A 205 2.89 6.22 3.81
CA ARG A 205 3.07 7.59 4.29
C ARG A 205 1.75 8.20 4.76
N GLU A 206 0.68 8.07 3.98
CA GLU A 206 -0.64 8.62 4.35
C GLU A 206 -1.22 7.95 5.60
N LEU A 207 -1.07 6.64 5.75
CA LEU A 207 -1.45 5.95 6.98
C LEU A 207 -0.65 6.50 8.18
N TRP A 208 0.67 6.70 8.04
CA TRP A 208 1.49 7.26 9.11
C TRP A 208 1.12 8.70 9.46
N GLU A 209 0.86 9.54 8.45
CA GLU A 209 0.59 10.97 8.62
C GLU A 209 -0.85 11.28 9.02
N HIS A 210 -1.82 10.50 8.53
CA HIS A 210 -3.25 10.82 8.60
C HIS A 210 -4.10 9.72 9.24
N GLY A 211 -3.53 8.53 9.46
CA GLY A 211 -4.24 7.39 10.05
C GLY A 211 -5.20 6.73 9.07
N ARG A 212 -5.10 7.06 7.78
CA ARG A 212 -5.94 6.56 6.71
C ARG A 212 -5.30 6.78 5.35
N THR A 213 -5.71 6.00 4.36
CA THR A 213 -5.36 6.20 2.96
C THR A 213 -6.49 5.70 2.06
N LYS A 214 -6.43 6.04 0.76
CA LYS A 214 -7.34 5.54 -0.26
C LYS A 214 -6.53 5.11 -1.49
N ILE A 215 -6.60 3.83 -1.84
CA ILE A 215 -5.96 3.27 -3.04
C ILE A 215 -7.07 2.97 -4.05
N GLY A 216 -7.16 3.73 -5.13
CA GLY A 216 -8.30 3.61 -6.06
C GLY A 216 -9.62 3.89 -5.34
N GLN A 217 -10.46 2.87 -5.20
CA GLN A 217 -11.70 2.88 -4.40
C GLN A 217 -11.59 2.17 -3.05
N LEU A 218 -10.43 1.58 -2.72
CA LEU A 218 -10.18 0.93 -1.44
C LEU A 218 -9.85 1.99 -0.38
N GLU A 219 -10.79 2.25 0.54
CA GLU A 219 -10.53 3.10 1.71
C GLU A 219 -9.97 2.26 2.86
N ILE A 220 -8.79 2.64 3.37
CA ILE A 220 -8.17 2.03 4.55
C ILE A 220 -8.21 3.08 5.65
N LYS A 221 -9.03 2.85 6.66
CA LYS A 221 -9.27 3.75 7.79
C LYS A 221 -9.47 2.93 9.06
N PRO A 222 -8.38 2.49 9.70
CA PRO A 222 -8.46 1.70 10.92
C PRO A 222 -9.13 2.46 12.08
N GLY A 223 -9.75 1.68 12.95
CA GLY A 223 -10.28 2.10 14.23
C GLY A 223 -9.19 2.56 15.21
N ASP A 224 -9.64 3.03 16.37
CA ASP A 224 -8.73 3.56 17.39
C ASP A 224 -7.85 2.48 18.02
N GLY A 225 -8.36 1.24 18.16
CA GLY A 225 -7.63 0.11 18.70
C GLY A 225 -6.40 -0.26 17.85
N CYS A 226 -6.59 -0.41 16.53
CA CYS A 226 -5.50 -0.69 15.59
C CYS A 226 -4.47 0.45 15.53
N ARG A 227 -4.91 1.70 15.66
CA ARG A 227 -4.03 2.88 15.74
C ARG A 227 -3.30 2.99 17.08
N HIS A 228 -3.89 2.48 18.16
CA HIS A 228 -3.30 2.48 19.50
C HIS A 228 -3.15 1.06 20.05
N PRO A 229 -2.35 0.21 19.38
CA PRO A 229 -2.32 -1.22 19.67
C PRO A 229 -1.80 -1.50 21.07
N LYS A 230 -2.33 -2.57 21.66
CA LYS A 230 -1.82 -3.18 22.89
C LYS A 230 -0.86 -4.32 22.54
N GLY A 231 -0.02 -4.67 23.51
CA GLY A 231 0.89 -5.79 23.41
C GLY A 231 2.26 -5.41 22.84
N SER A 232 3.22 -6.30 23.10
CA SER A 232 4.60 -6.02 22.74
C SER A 232 4.86 -6.25 21.26
N PHE A 233 5.37 -5.22 20.57
CA PHE A 233 6.00 -5.28 19.25
C PHE A 233 7.34 -6.04 19.22
N TYR A 234 7.89 -6.41 20.39
CA TYR A 234 9.18 -7.08 20.50
C TYR A 234 9.11 -8.29 21.44
N ASN A 235 9.89 -9.31 21.17
CA ASN A 235 10.14 -10.42 22.08
C ASN A 235 11.66 -10.65 22.22
N GLN A 236 12.05 -11.74 22.89
CA GLN A 236 13.46 -12.10 23.07
C GLN A 236 14.21 -12.41 21.76
N TYR A 237 13.48 -12.63 20.66
CA TYR A 237 14.02 -12.95 19.34
C TYR A 237 14.03 -11.77 18.36
N GLY A 238 13.49 -10.60 18.76
CA GLY A 238 13.45 -9.40 17.93
C GLY A 238 12.05 -8.81 17.80
N SER A 239 11.79 -8.16 16.67
CA SER A 239 10.47 -7.59 16.37
C SER A 239 9.48 -8.70 16.03
N ARG A 240 8.27 -8.64 16.63
CA ARG A 240 7.16 -9.56 16.34
C ARG A 240 6.41 -9.17 15.07
N ILE A 241 6.38 -7.89 14.75
CA ILE A 241 5.87 -7.31 13.51
C ILE A 241 6.47 -5.90 13.40
N SER A 242 6.85 -5.48 12.20
CA SER A 242 7.41 -4.14 12.02
C SER A 242 6.33 -3.06 12.20
N GLY A 243 6.77 -1.82 12.39
CA GLY A 243 5.83 -0.69 12.46
C GLY A 243 5.11 -0.51 11.12
N LEU A 244 5.83 -0.64 10.01
CA LEU A 244 5.29 -0.55 8.66
C LEU A 244 4.29 -1.67 8.35
N ASP A 245 4.59 -2.92 8.73
CA ASP A 245 3.68 -4.06 8.49
C ASP A 245 2.42 -3.95 9.35
N TRP A 246 2.53 -3.47 10.59
CA TRP A 246 1.33 -3.17 11.38
C TRP A 246 0.49 -2.08 10.72
N LEU A 247 1.15 -0.98 10.36
CA LEU A 247 0.51 0.19 9.76
C LEU A 247 -0.19 -0.13 8.45
N THR A 248 0.33 -1.04 7.63
CA THR A 248 -0.29 -1.45 6.36
C THR A 248 -1.25 -2.63 6.54
N LEU A 249 -0.74 -3.77 7.02
CA LEU A 249 -1.45 -5.05 7.04
C LEU A 249 -2.59 -5.06 8.07
N ALA A 250 -2.32 -4.61 9.30
CA ALA A 250 -3.34 -4.58 10.35
C ALA A 250 -4.40 -3.52 10.04
N SER A 251 -4.00 -2.37 9.49
CA SER A 251 -4.96 -1.32 9.09
C SER A 251 -5.94 -1.79 8.03
N LEU A 252 -5.47 -2.50 7.00
CA LEU A 252 -6.36 -3.06 5.96
C LEU A 252 -7.31 -4.09 6.55
N ARG A 253 -6.82 -4.96 7.43
CA ARG A 253 -7.65 -5.97 8.09
C ARG A 253 -8.74 -5.34 8.96
N ASP A 254 -8.38 -4.34 9.76
CA ASP A 254 -9.26 -3.65 10.71
C ASP A 254 -10.32 -2.78 10.01
N SER A 255 -9.96 -2.12 8.91
CA SER A 255 -10.85 -1.21 8.17
C SER A 255 -12.09 -1.89 7.57
N GLU A 256 -12.03 -3.19 7.35
CA GLU A 256 -13.06 -3.93 6.61
C GLU A 256 -14.21 -4.43 7.49
N ASN A 257 -14.20 -4.11 8.79
CA ASN A 257 -15.31 -4.40 9.72
C ASN A 257 -15.85 -5.84 9.59
N MET A 258 -15.01 -6.82 9.25
CA MET A 258 -15.39 -8.24 9.29
C MET A 258 -15.46 -8.69 10.75
N ILE A 259 -16.50 -8.24 11.45
CA ILE A 259 -16.98 -8.75 12.76
C ILE A 259 -15.95 -8.67 13.92
N MET A 260 -14.72 -8.17 13.75
CA MET A 260 -13.71 -8.11 14.84
C MET A 260 -12.76 -6.91 14.71
N ASP A 261 -12.60 -6.14 15.78
CA ASP A 261 -11.54 -5.13 15.94
C ASP A 261 -10.17 -5.83 16.04
N TYR A 262 -9.12 -5.29 15.41
CA TYR A 262 -7.75 -5.81 15.52
C TYR A 262 -6.89 -4.82 16.32
N ASP A 263 -6.85 -4.97 17.65
CA ASP A 263 -6.25 -4.00 18.58
C ASP A 263 -5.03 -4.53 19.37
N GLU A 264 -4.63 -5.80 19.21
CA GLU A 264 -3.44 -6.36 19.86
C GLU A 264 -2.41 -7.02 18.91
N VAL A 265 -1.12 -6.81 19.19
CA VAL A 265 0.00 -7.42 18.45
C VAL A 265 0.00 -8.96 18.50
N SER A 266 -0.64 -9.52 19.53
CA SER A 266 -0.82 -10.95 19.75
C SER A 266 -2.08 -11.54 19.14
N ASP A 267 -2.95 -10.75 18.50
CA ASP A 267 -4.23 -11.23 17.99
C ASP A 267 -4.03 -12.24 16.86
N GLN A 268 -3.90 -13.51 17.25
CA GLN A 268 -4.08 -14.65 16.37
C GLN A 268 -5.58 -14.87 16.22
N VAL A 269 -6.28 -13.93 15.58
CA VAL A 269 -7.71 -14.10 15.31
C VAL A 269 -7.86 -15.37 14.46
N PRO A 270 -8.65 -16.37 14.90
CA PRO A 270 -8.97 -17.50 14.07
C PRO A 270 -9.86 -17.01 12.92
N GLY A 271 -9.31 -16.95 11.71
CA GLY A 271 -10.07 -16.56 10.53
C GLY A 271 -9.18 -16.04 9.42
N ILE A 272 -8.83 -16.92 8.49
CA ILE A 272 -8.24 -16.53 7.21
C ILE A 272 -9.15 -15.51 6.52
N THR A 273 -8.56 -14.48 5.90
CA THR A 273 -9.31 -13.55 5.04
C THR A 273 -10.09 -14.35 4.01
N ALA A 274 -11.39 -14.15 3.92
CA ALA A 274 -12.21 -14.83 2.93
C ALA A 274 -11.80 -14.40 1.50
N TRP A 275 -11.92 -15.32 0.54
CA TRP A 275 -11.46 -15.06 -0.83
C TRP A 275 -12.25 -13.95 -1.53
N TRP A 276 -13.53 -13.77 -1.21
CA TRP A 276 -14.32 -12.65 -1.75
C TRP A 276 -13.85 -11.31 -1.20
N THR A 277 -13.46 -11.24 0.08
CA THR A 277 -12.91 -10.03 0.68
C THR A 277 -11.55 -9.69 0.08
N LEU A 278 -10.67 -10.69 -0.08
CA LEU A 278 -9.39 -10.49 -0.75
C LEU A 278 -9.59 -9.99 -2.19
N SER A 279 -10.48 -10.64 -2.95
CA SER A 279 -10.87 -10.21 -4.29
C SER A 279 -11.33 -8.76 -4.34
N ASP A 280 -12.21 -8.37 -3.42
CA ASP A 280 -12.76 -7.02 -3.33
C ASP A 280 -11.67 -5.97 -3.05
N TRP A 281 -10.67 -6.28 -2.21
CA TRP A 281 -9.52 -5.37 -2.00
C TRP A 281 -8.72 -5.14 -3.27
N PHE A 282 -8.39 -6.21 -3.98
CA PHE A 282 -7.68 -6.13 -5.26
C PHE A 282 -8.49 -5.30 -6.26
N GLU A 283 -9.77 -5.62 -6.45
CA GLU A 283 -10.63 -4.94 -7.43
C GLU A 283 -10.85 -3.46 -7.08
N LYS A 284 -11.11 -3.13 -5.81
CA LYS A 284 -11.22 -1.74 -5.34
C LYS A 284 -9.91 -0.97 -5.49
N ALA A 285 -8.77 -1.59 -5.27
CA ALA A 285 -7.47 -0.95 -5.44
C ALA A 285 -7.18 -0.63 -6.93
N GLY A 286 -7.77 -1.38 -7.86
CA GLY A 286 -7.64 -1.18 -9.31
C GLY A 286 -7.10 -2.38 -10.08
N TYR A 287 -6.97 -3.55 -9.45
CA TYR A 287 -6.64 -4.79 -10.15
C TYR A 287 -7.83 -5.33 -10.93
N GLU A 288 -7.57 -5.96 -12.07
CA GLU A 288 -8.59 -6.70 -12.82
C GLU A 288 -8.51 -8.19 -12.46
N LYS A 289 -9.55 -8.71 -11.82
CA LYS A 289 -9.68 -10.16 -11.59
C LYS A 289 -10.09 -10.86 -12.89
N ILE A 290 -9.28 -11.81 -13.33
CA ILE A 290 -9.51 -12.55 -14.59
C ILE A 290 -9.92 -14.00 -14.37
N PHE A 291 -9.64 -14.57 -13.20
CA PHE A 291 -9.97 -15.95 -12.89
C PHE A 291 -10.09 -16.18 -11.38
N SER A 292 -10.93 -17.13 -11.00
CA SER A 292 -11.07 -17.63 -9.64
C SER A 292 -11.44 -19.11 -9.68
N SER A 293 -10.68 -19.92 -8.95
CA SER A 293 -10.99 -21.33 -8.70
C SER A 293 -11.13 -21.66 -7.21
N VAL A 294 -11.13 -20.64 -6.35
CA VAL A 294 -11.22 -20.84 -4.90
C VAL A 294 -12.58 -21.47 -4.58
N GLY A 295 -12.55 -22.65 -3.97
CA GLY A 295 -13.75 -23.47 -3.79
C GLY A 295 -13.75 -24.27 -2.50
N LEU A 296 -14.73 -25.17 -2.38
CA LEU A 296 -14.82 -26.10 -1.25
C LEU A 296 -13.78 -27.22 -1.34
N SER A 297 -13.45 -27.68 -2.54
CA SER A 297 -12.52 -28.78 -2.83
C SER A 297 -11.07 -28.33 -3.03
N HIS A 298 -10.17 -29.31 -3.03
CA HIS A 298 -8.77 -29.15 -3.43
C HIS A 298 -8.63 -28.92 -4.93
N CYS A 299 -7.51 -28.33 -5.35
CA CYS A 299 -7.10 -28.25 -6.75
C CYS A 299 -6.86 -29.66 -7.31
N ASN A 300 -7.27 -29.88 -8.56
CA ASN A 300 -6.78 -30.99 -9.36
C ASN A 300 -5.58 -30.54 -10.23
N ILE A 301 -4.96 -31.48 -10.95
CA ILE A 301 -3.80 -31.18 -11.80
C ILE A 301 -4.10 -30.16 -12.91
N ASN A 302 -5.31 -30.18 -13.48
CA ASN A 302 -5.70 -29.20 -14.50
C ASN A 302 -5.80 -27.79 -13.90
N ASP A 303 -6.32 -27.66 -12.67
CA ASP A 303 -6.37 -26.38 -11.97
C ASP A 303 -4.97 -25.83 -11.73
N LEU A 304 -4.05 -26.68 -11.27
CA LEU A 304 -2.66 -26.31 -11.02
C LEU A 304 -1.94 -25.85 -12.30
N VAL A 305 -2.11 -26.59 -13.40
CA VAL A 305 -1.56 -26.23 -14.72
C VAL A 305 -2.18 -24.91 -15.21
N THR A 306 -3.49 -24.72 -15.04
CA THR A 306 -4.18 -23.49 -15.41
C THR A 306 -3.65 -22.27 -14.66
N LEU A 307 -3.45 -22.39 -13.34
CA LEU A 307 -2.83 -21.35 -12.52
C LEU A 307 -1.39 -21.06 -12.99
N GLY A 308 -0.61 -22.10 -13.28
CA GLY A 308 0.73 -21.95 -13.83
C GLY A 308 0.76 -21.23 -15.19
N ASP A 309 -0.23 -21.46 -16.05
CA ASP A 309 -0.34 -20.79 -17.34
C ASP A 309 -0.75 -19.32 -17.21
N TYR A 310 -1.55 -18.96 -16.20
CA TYR A 310 -1.78 -17.56 -15.86
C TYR A 310 -0.51 -16.88 -15.34
N TYR A 311 0.24 -17.53 -14.45
CA TYR A 311 1.52 -16.98 -13.97
C TYR A 311 2.49 -16.72 -15.14
N LYS A 312 2.63 -17.66 -16.08
CA LYS A 312 3.48 -17.49 -17.29
C LYS A 312 3.04 -16.32 -18.18
N LYS A 313 1.79 -15.89 -18.12
CA LYS A 313 1.28 -14.70 -18.83
C LYS A 313 1.61 -13.39 -18.10
N GLY A 314 2.28 -13.46 -16.96
CA GLY A 314 2.64 -12.31 -16.13
C GLY A 314 1.53 -11.88 -15.18
N TYR A 315 0.60 -12.76 -14.83
CA TYR A 315 -0.47 -12.45 -13.88
C TYR A 315 -0.12 -12.86 -12.45
N HIS A 316 -0.67 -12.14 -11.48
CA HIS A 316 -0.57 -12.52 -10.08
C HIS A 316 -1.46 -13.72 -9.81
N VAL A 317 -0.90 -14.76 -9.23
CA VAL A 317 -1.61 -15.98 -8.81
C VAL A 317 -1.56 -16.07 -7.30
N VAL A 318 -2.70 -15.87 -6.66
CA VAL A 318 -2.84 -15.84 -5.20
C VAL A 318 -3.66 -17.06 -4.77
N THR A 319 -3.05 -18.03 -4.09
CA THR A 319 -3.71 -19.30 -3.75
C THR A 319 -4.00 -19.44 -2.27
N LEU A 320 -5.17 -20.03 -2.00
CA LEU A 320 -5.55 -20.49 -0.67
C LEU A 320 -4.96 -21.88 -0.45
N ILE A 321 -4.19 -22.05 0.61
CA ILE A 321 -3.51 -23.31 0.90
C ILE A 321 -3.71 -23.75 2.35
N SER A 322 -3.23 -24.95 2.65
CA SER A 322 -2.94 -25.36 4.01
C SER A 322 -1.48 -25.06 4.36
N ALA A 323 -1.25 -24.18 5.33
CA ALA A 323 0.06 -23.73 5.80
C ALA A 323 1.00 -24.89 6.16
N GLY A 324 0.44 -26.03 6.57
CA GLY A 324 1.19 -27.24 6.89
C GLY A 324 2.06 -27.76 5.74
N MET A 325 1.79 -27.35 4.49
CA MET A 325 2.66 -27.69 3.35
C MET A 325 3.97 -26.89 3.30
N LEU A 326 4.05 -25.77 4.02
CA LEU A 326 5.19 -24.86 3.99
C LEU A 326 6.24 -25.25 5.03
N SER A 327 7.52 -25.15 4.67
CA SER A 327 8.66 -25.44 5.56
C SER A 327 8.67 -24.55 6.80
N ASP A 328 8.33 -23.27 6.64
CA ASP A 328 8.36 -22.28 7.71
C ASP A 328 7.23 -22.45 8.73
N PHE A 329 6.23 -23.29 8.43
CA PHE A 329 5.22 -23.72 9.39
C PHE A 329 5.74 -24.80 10.36
N GLY A 330 6.94 -25.32 10.12
CA GLY A 330 7.56 -26.39 10.89
C GLY A 330 6.98 -27.77 10.56
N ASP A 331 7.23 -28.74 11.44
CA ASP A 331 6.87 -30.14 11.19
C ASP A 331 5.35 -30.42 11.32
N ILE A 332 4.56 -29.43 11.73
CA ILE A 332 3.11 -29.57 11.88
C ILE A 332 2.48 -29.68 10.50
N GLU A 333 1.72 -30.76 10.28
CA GLU A 333 0.87 -30.93 9.09
C GLU A 333 -0.53 -30.41 9.39
N THR A 334 -1.11 -29.69 8.44
CA THR A 334 -2.50 -29.23 8.52
C THR A 334 -3.19 -29.51 7.18
N SER A 335 -4.49 -29.73 7.22
CA SER A 335 -5.31 -30.00 6.04
C SER A 335 -6.42 -28.95 5.84
N GLY A 336 -6.40 -27.88 6.64
CA GLY A 336 -7.39 -26.82 6.62
C GLY A 336 -7.01 -25.65 5.72
N LYS A 337 -8.00 -24.88 5.28
CA LYS A 337 -7.82 -23.60 4.56
C LYS A 337 -7.42 -22.52 5.55
N ASN A 338 -6.13 -22.24 5.66
CA ASN A 338 -5.63 -21.37 6.73
C ASN A 338 -4.54 -20.40 6.28
N HIS A 339 -4.08 -20.43 5.02
CA HIS A 339 -3.06 -19.48 4.57
C HIS A 339 -3.19 -19.04 3.11
N TRP A 340 -2.85 -17.77 2.85
CA TRP A 340 -2.74 -17.20 1.50
C TRP A 340 -1.27 -17.06 1.11
N VAL A 341 -0.96 -17.41 -0.13
CA VAL A 341 0.38 -17.24 -0.72
C VAL A 341 0.28 -16.65 -2.11
N VAL A 342 1.32 -15.95 -2.56
CA VAL A 342 1.43 -15.46 -3.94
C VAL A 342 2.50 -16.27 -4.66
N TRP A 343 2.20 -16.76 -5.86
CA TRP A 343 3.17 -17.55 -6.61
C TRP A 343 4.25 -16.66 -7.20
N GLU A 344 5.50 -17.07 -7.05
CA GLU A 344 6.69 -16.44 -7.63
C GLU A 344 7.40 -17.43 -8.57
N GLY A 345 6.60 -18.28 -9.21
CA GLY A 345 7.04 -19.31 -10.12
C GLY A 345 5.87 -20.21 -10.51
N VAL A 346 6.19 -21.24 -11.29
CA VAL A 346 5.29 -22.37 -11.52
C VAL A 346 5.78 -23.56 -10.71
N VAL A 347 4.86 -24.48 -10.39
CA VAL A 347 5.24 -25.76 -9.77
C VAL A 347 6.15 -26.51 -10.74
N LYS A 348 7.29 -26.98 -10.21
CA LYS A 348 8.29 -27.74 -10.96
C LYS A 348 8.70 -28.98 -10.22
N ASN A 349 9.09 -30.01 -10.97
CA ASN A 349 9.77 -31.16 -10.40
C ASN A 349 11.24 -30.83 -10.07
N TYR A 350 11.94 -31.76 -9.43
CA TYR A 350 13.36 -31.57 -9.05
C TYR A 350 14.32 -31.54 -10.25
N GLU A 351 13.87 -32.01 -11.42
CA GLU A 351 14.57 -31.86 -12.71
C GLU A 351 14.34 -30.47 -13.33
N LYS A 352 13.59 -29.59 -12.65
CA LYS A 352 13.22 -28.22 -13.04
C LYS A 352 12.28 -28.16 -14.25
N GLU A 353 11.59 -29.25 -14.54
CA GLU A 353 10.56 -29.32 -15.57
C GLU A 353 9.22 -28.83 -15.04
N ASN A 354 8.41 -28.25 -15.93
CA ASN A 354 7.08 -27.77 -15.58
C ASN A 354 6.09 -28.94 -15.45
N ILE A 355 5.18 -28.85 -14.47
CA ILE A 355 4.08 -29.81 -14.35
C ILE A 355 3.10 -29.66 -15.53
N THR A 356 2.64 -30.80 -16.05
CA THR A 356 1.62 -30.94 -17.10
C THR A 356 0.49 -31.86 -16.61
N ASN A 357 -0.60 -31.96 -17.36
CA ASN A 357 -1.72 -32.85 -17.01
C ASN A 357 -1.36 -34.36 -17.06
N HIS A 358 -0.18 -34.71 -17.57
CA HIS A 358 0.33 -36.08 -17.66
C HIS A 358 1.50 -36.36 -16.70
N SER A 359 1.85 -35.38 -15.86
CA SER A 359 2.91 -35.52 -14.86
C SER A 359 2.56 -36.59 -13.82
N ASP A 360 3.54 -37.43 -13.45
CA ASP A 360 3.40 -38.42 -12.37
C ASP A 360 3.08 -37.72 -11.05
N LEU A 361 2.01 -38.15 -10.38
CA LEU A 361 1.56 -37.58 -9.11
C LEU A 361 2.52 -37.90 -7.95
N ASN A 362 3.35 -38.93 -8.07
CA ASN A 362 4.32 -39.30 -7.05
C ASN A 362 5.65 -38.56 -7.17
N GLN A 363 5.87 -37.80 -8.24
CA GLN A 363 7.11 -37.06 -8.39
C GLN A 363 7.18 -35.93 -7.36
N ASP A 364 8.37 -35.72 -6.80
CA ASP A 364 8.59 -34.62 -5.88
C ASP A 364 8.58 -33.28 -6.63
N VAL A 365 8.00 -32.26 -5.99
CA VAL A 365 7.84 -30.93 -6.59
C VAL A 365 8.17 -29.82 -5.61
N ASN A 366 8.43 -28.63 -6.13
CA ASN A 366 8.52 -27.41 -5.36
C ASN A 366 7.89 -26.22 -6.10
N LEU A 367 7.63 -25.14 -5.37
CA LEU A 367 7.09 -23.88 -5.86
C LEU A 367 7.81 -22.73 -5.16
N ASN A 368 8.39 -21.83 -5.96
CA ASN A 368 8.81 -20.53 -5.46
C ASN A 368 7.57 -19.68 -5.20
N LEU A 369 7.43 -19.16 -3.98
CA LEU A 369 6.26 -18.40 -3.56
C LEU A 369 6.63 -17.32 -2.53
N PHE A 370 5.78 -16.29 -2.47
CA PHE A 370 5.77 -15.32 -1.40
C PHE A 370 4.89 -15.80 -0.24
N SER A 371 5.48 -15.82 0.95
CA SER A 371 4.82 -16.07 2.23
C SER A 371 5.74 -15.63 3.38
N TRP A 372 5.16 -15.10 4.47
CA TRP A 372 5.87 -14.66 5.68
C TRP A 372 7.11 -13.78 5.38
N GLY A 373 6.93 -12.77 4.54
CA GLY A 373 8.00 -11.80 4.23
C GLY A 373 9.13 -12.32 3.33
N LYS A 374 9.01 -13.55 2.80
CA LYS A 374 10.06 -14.18 1.98
C LYS A 374 9.53 -14.61 0.62
N VAL A 375 10.42 -14.61 -0.37
CA VAL A 375 10.20 -15.16 -1.72
C VAL A 375 11.22 -16.25 -1.95
N GLU A 376 10.83 -17.50 -1.77
CA GLU A 376 11.72 -18.66 -1.92
C GLU A 376 10.93 -19.95 -2.20
N PRO A 377 11.60 -21.07 -2.57
CA PRO A 377 10.98 -22.38 -2.60
C PRO A 377 10.62 -22.82 -1.17
N GLN A 378 9.33 -22.76 -0.82
CA GLN A 378 8.86 -22.98 0.56
C GLN A 378 8.10 -24.30 0.77
N ILE A 379 7.86 -25.11 -0.27
CA ILE A 379 7.25 -26.43 -0.06
C ILE A 379 8.23 -27.30 0.72
N LYS A 380 7.73 -28.00 1.76
CA LYS A 380 8.51 -29.00 2.50
C LYS A 380 9.25 -29.95 1.55
N ASN A 381 10.45 -30.39 1.94
CA ASN A 381 11.27 -31.28 1.13
C ASN A 381 10.59 -32.65 0.89
N ASN A 382 10.86 -33.26 -0.27
CA ASN A 382 10.40 -34.60 -0.66
C ASN A 382 8.87 -34.75 -0.59
N LYS A 383 8.15 -33.71 -1.03
CA LYS A 383 6.69 -33.72 -1.12
C LYS A 383 6.27 -33.91 -2.58
N SER A 384 5.38 -34.87 -2.77
CA SER A 384 4.89 -35.24 -4.09
C SER A 384 3.93 -34.20 -4.68
N LEU A 385 3.71 -34.27 -5.99
CA LEU A 385 2.67 -33.49 -6.66
C LEU A 385 1.28 -33.76 -6.05
N ASP A 386 0.96 -35.02 -5.74
CA ASP A 386 -0.30 -35.38 -5.06
C ASP A 386 -0.44 -34.68 -3.71
N TYR A 387 0.65 -34.60 -2.93
CA TYR A 387 0.65 -33.87 -1.67
C TYR A 387 0.30 -32.40 -1.90
N VAL A 388 0.93 -31.73 -2.87
CA VAL A 388 0.63 -30.32 -3.18
C VAL A 388 -0.82 -30.13 -3.59
N LEU A 389 -1.36 -30.99 -4.47
CA LEU A 389 -2.77 -30.92 -4.89
C LEU A 389 -3.72 -31.01 -3.70
N ASN A 390 -3.44 -31.89 -2.74
CA ASN A 390 -4.21 -32.04 -1.50
C ASN A 390 -4.02 -30.90 -0.49
N HIS A 391 -3.17 -29.90 -0.74
CA HIS A 391 -2.95 -28.75 0.15
C HIS A 391 -3.29 -27.40 -0.49
N VAL A 392 -3.66 -27.36 -1.78
CA VAL A 392 -4.09 -26.14 -2.47
C VAL A 392 -5.60 -26.19 -2.71
N PHE A 393 -6.31 -25.09 -2.43
CA PHE A 393 -7.78 -24.98 -2.45
C PHE A 393 -8.31 -24.02 -3.51
N GLY A 394 -7.52 -23.80 -4.57
CA GLY A 394 -7.80 -22.85 -5.64
C GLY A 394 -7.07 -21.52 -5.48
N GLY A 395 -7.20 -20.67 -6.50
CA GLY A 395 -6.55 -19.38 -6.55
C GLY A 395 -7.40 -18.28 -7.15
N LEU A 396 -7.02 -17.05 -6.82
CA LEU A 396 -7.46 -15.83 -7.46
C LEU A 396 -6.35 -15.37 -8.41
N VAL A 397 -6.73 -14.91 -9.59
CA VAL A 397 -5.80 -14.43 -10.59
C VAL A 397 -6.14 -13.01 -11.00
N PHE A 398 -5.15 -12.14 -10.94
CA PHE A 398 -5.29 -10.73 -11.26
C PHE A 398 -4.28 -10.31 -12.32
N LYS A 399 -4.70 -9.43 -13.25
CA LYS A 399 -3.73 -8.71 -14.07
C LYS A 399 -2.92 -7.77 -13.18
N PRO A 400 -1.61 -7.58 -13.44
CA PRO A 400 -0.83 -6.58 -12.74
C PRO A 400 -1.48 -5.21 -12.79
N MET A 401 -1.38 -4.48 -11.69
CA MET A 401 -1.87 -3.11 -11.62
C MET A 401 -1.07 -2.23 -12.59
N LYS A 402 -1.80 -1.41 -13.35
CA LYS A 402 -1.20 -0.42 -14.26
C LYS A 402 -0.65 0.78 -13.53
#